data_AF-A0A3M2E9D6-F1
#
_entry.id   AF-A0A3M2E9D6-F1
#
_cell.length_a   1.000
_cell.length_b   1.000
_cell.length_c   1.000
_cell.angle_alpha   90.00
_cell.angle_beta   90.00
_cell.angle_gamma   90.00
#
_symmetry.space_group_name_H-M   'P 1'
#
loop_
_entity.id
_entity.type
_entity.pdbx_description
1 polymer ?
#
loop_
_entity_poly.entity_id
_entity_poly.type
_entity_poly.pdbx_seq_one_letter_code
_entity_poly.pdbx_strand_id
1 'polypeptide(L)'
;AWLSMAGAGDKGLPNGRPVDEWGIRMEEGSCNPAGSSVTRGGAANGPAAVYAIRKWDEWLRKYAPPGAADYDFYQSLPALSQGNVAQQIFWYTAFVPDMVKPRSEGNNTVDENGNLLWRMAPSPHGPYWEEGMKIGYQDAGSWTILKSTPMDRAKAAWLYAQFVTSKTVDVRKSHVGLTFIRDSTVRDKSFTERAPKLGGLVEFYRSPDRVMWTPTGINVPDYPKLAQLWWQNIGNVNSGAATPQEAMDRLAAEMDEVMARMERADKAAGTYGGCGPRLNEERDAEYWLSQPGAPKAKLANEKPQGITVNYDELVQRWQEK
;
A
#
# COMPACT_ATOMS: atom_id res chain seq x y z
N ALA A 1 -2.77 2.55 0.63
CA ALA A 1 -2.81 1.96 1.99
C ALA A 1 -4.12 2.27 2.73
N TRP A 2 -4.55 3.53 2.85
CA TRP A 2 -5.79 3.85 3.57
C TRP A 2 -7.05 3.20 3.00
N LEU A 3 -7.18 3.16 1.67
CA LEU A 3 -8.30 2.47 1.00
C LEU A 3 -8.32 0.96 1.27
N SER A 4 -7.16 0.29 1.20
CA SER A 4 -7.05 -1.15 1.50
C SER A 4 -7.39 -1.42 2.97
N MET A 5 -6.81 -0.64 3.90
CA MET A 5 -7.12 -0.76 5.34
C MET A 5 -8.61 -0.54 5.60
N ALA A 6 -9.25 0.41 4.92
CA ALA A 6 -10.68 0.65 5.09
C ALA A 6 -11.53 -0.52 4.59
N GLY A 7 -11.09 -1.24 3.56
CA GLY A 7 -11.85 -2.31 2.88
C GLY A 7 -12.59 -1.83 1.63
N ALA A 8 -11.99 -0.92 0.86
CA ALA A 8 -12.64 -0.32 -0.33
C ALA A 8 -12.75 -1.27 -1.54
N GLY A 9 -11.80 -2.21 -1.67
CA GLY A 9 -11.80 -3.21 -2.74
C GLY A 9 -12.45 -4.53 -2.34
N ASP A 10 -12.34 -5.51 -3.22
CA ASP A 10 -12.83 -6.87 -3.03
C ASP A 10 -11.82 -7.81 -2.39
N LYS A 11 -12.28 -9.01 -2.04
CA LYS A 11 -11.43 -10.11 -1.58
C LYS A 11 -10.54 -10.59 -2.71
N GLY A 12 -9.35 -11.08 -2.34
CA GLY A 12 -8.37 -11.61 -3.29
C GLY A 12 -7.00 -10.99 -3.09
N LEU A 13 -5.97 -11.83 -3.23
CA LEU A 13 -4.56 -11.43 -3.21
C LEU A 13 -3.91 -11.89 -4.53
N PRO A 14 -2.97 -11.12 -5.10
CA PRO A 14 -2.38 -9.90 -4.57
C PRO A 14 -3.25 -8.64 -4.70
N ASN A 15 -4.37 -8.68 -5.41
CA ASN A 15 -5.33 -7.59 -5.49
C ASN A 15 -6.75 -8.14 -5.52
N GLY A 16 -7.69 -7.41 -4.93
CA GLY A 16 -9.10 -7.74 -4.98
C GLY A 16 -9.64 -7.74 -6.40
N ARG A 17 -10.59 -8.63 -6.69
CA ARG A 17 -11.39 -8.61 -7.93
C ARG A 17 -12.87 -8.77 -7.58
N PRO A 18 -13.78 -8.06 -8.28
CA PRO A 18 -13.52 -7.22 -9.45
C PRO A 18 -12.91 -5.84 -9.14
N VAL A 19 -13.00 -5.30 -7.93
CA VAL A 19 -12.42 -3.99 -7.62
C VAL A 19 -11.18 -4.12 -6.73
N ASP A 20 -10.11 -3.44 -7.12
CA ASP A 20 -8.84 -3.45 -6.36
C ASP A 20 -8.75 -2.32 -5.31
N GLU A 21 -7.60 -2.20 -4.65
CA GLU A 21 -7.35 -1.22 -3.60
C GLU A 21 -7.22 0.24 -4.07
N TRP A 22 -7.18 0.48 -5.39
CA TRP A 22 -7.28 1.81 -5.99
C TRP A 22 -8.73 2.19 -6.29
N GLY A 23 -9.67 1.26 -6.07
CA GLY A 23 -11.06 1.43 -6.45
C GLY A 23 -11.27 1.27 -7.95
N ILE A 24 -10.36 0.62 -8.67
CA ILE A 24 -10.51 0.38 -10.11
C ILE A 24 -11.10 -1.01 -10.32
N ARG A 25 -12.14 -1.08 -11.15
CA ARG A 25 -12.78 -2.33 -11.56
C ARG A 25 -11.96 -3.02 -12.65
N MET A 26 -11.79 -4.33 -12.51
CA MET A 26 -11.21 -5.25 -13.48
C MET A 26 -12.05 -6.52 -13.53
N GLU A 27 -12.63 -6.79 -14.70
CA GLU A 27 -13.45 -7.98 -14.89
C GLU A 27 -12.64 -9.28 -14.76
N GLU A 28 -13.30 -10.35 -14.33
CA GLU A 28 -12.67 -11.67 -14.20
C GLU A 28 -12.15 -12.16 -15.56
N GLY A 29 -10.97 -12.78 -15.57
CA GLY A 29 -10.32 -13.24 -16.81
C GLY A 29 -9.80 -12.12 -17.73
N SER A 30 -10.02 -10.86 -17.36
CA SER A 30 -9.57 -9.69 -18.13
C SER A 30 -8.26 -9.10 -17.60
N CYS A 31 -7.53 -8.44 -18.50
CA CYS A 31 -6.43 -7.53 -18.19
C CYS A 31 -6.84 -6.05 -18.37
N ASN A 32 -8.11 -5.77 -18.68
CA ASN A 32 -8.62 -4.46 -19.02
C ASN A 32 -9.32 -3.80 -17.82
N PRO A 33 -8.91 -2.58 -17.44
CA PRO A 33 -9.63 -1.78 -16.44
C PRO A 33 -10.98 -1.31 -16.97
N ALA A 34 -12.02 -1.33 -16.14
CA ALA A 34 -13.41 -1.08 -16.54
C ALA A 34 -14.05 0.17 -15.90
N GLY A 35 -13.38 0.82 -14.95
CA GLY A 35 -13.82 2.10 -14.39
C GLY A 35 -13.37 2.31 -12.95
N SER A 36 -13.25 3.57 -12.54
CA SER A 36 -12.89 3.97 -11.17
C SER A 36 -14.06 4.56 -10.39
N SER A 37 -15.00 5.24 -11.06
CA SER A 37 -16.19 5.78 -10.40
C SER A 37 -17.20 4.70 -10.05
N VAL A 38 -17.98 4.94 -8.99
CA VAL A 38 -19.13 4.09 -8.62
C VAL A 38 -20.10 3.95 -9.79
N THR A 39 -20.33 4.99 -10.60
CA THR A 39 -21.24 4.93 -11.76
C THR A 39 -20.74 4.02 -12.88
N ARG A 40 -19.45 3.68 -12.92
CA ARG A 40 -18.85 2.68 -13.83
C ARG A 40 -18.47 1.36 -13.12
N GLY A 41 -18.89 1.20 -11.86
CA GLY A 41 -18.66 0.01 -11.06
C GLY A 41 -17.30 -0.06 -10.36
N GLY A 42 -16.50 1.00 -10.41
CA GLY A 42 -15.34 1.18 -9.54
C GLY A 42 -15.74 1.64 -8.14
N ALA A 43 -14.76 1.85 -7.27
CA ALA A 43 -14.96 2.25 -5.87
C ALA A 43 -14.08 3.43 -5.42
N ALA A 44 -13.43 4.13 -6.36
CA ALA A 44 -12.52 5.24 -6.01
C ALA A 44 -13.26 6.36 -5.27
N ASN A 45 -14.52 6.64 -5.62
CA ASN A 45 -15.39 7.57 -4.89
C ASN A 45 -16.48 6.88 -4.07
N GLY A 46 -16.33 5.58 -3.79
CA GLY A 46 -17.28 4.82 -2.99
C GLY A 46 -17.26 5.20 -1.51
N PRO A 47 -18.33 4.87 -0.75
CA PRO A 47 -18.43 5.16 0.68
C PRO A 47 -17.21 4.74 1.52
N ALA A 48 -16.66 3.55 1.26
CA ALA A 48 -15.47 3.04 1.93
C ALA A 48 -14.21 3.89 1.66
N ALA A 49 -14.04 4.39 0.43
CA ALA A 49 -12.90 5.22 0.06
C ALA A 49 -13.01 6.63 0.66
N VAL A 50 -14.21 7.23 0.61
CA VAL A 50 -14.49 8.51 1.27
C VAL A 50 -14.31 8.40 2.79
N TYR A 51 -14.77 7.31 3.39
CA TYR A 51 -14.50 6.98 4.80
C TYR A 51 -12.99 6.95 5.09
N ALA A 52 -12.20 6.29 4.25
CA ALA A 52 -10.76 6.16 4.42
C ALA A 52 -10.06 7.54 4.45
N ILE A 53 -10.36 8.39 3.48
CA ILE A 53 -9.76 9.73 3.37
C ILE A 53 -10.22 10.64 4.50
N ARG A 54 -11.52 10.60 4.85
CA ARG A 54 -12.05 11.33 6.00
C ARG A 54 -11.35 10.92 7.30
N LYS A 55 -11.09 9.62 7.50
CA LYS A 55 -10.40 9.12 8.70
C LYS A 55 -8.93 9.49 8.73
N TRP A 56 -8.25 9.41 7.59
CA TRP A 56 -6.88 9.88 7.46
C TRP A 56 -6.76 11.36 7.84
N ASP A 57 -7.60 12.23 7.26
CA ASP A 57 -7.60 13.67 7.56
C ASP A 57 -7.96 13.95 9.03
N GLU A 58 -8.99 13.27 9.57
CA GLU A 58 -9.36 13.37 10.98
C GLU A 58 -8.18 13.02 11.90
N TRP A 59 -7.47 11.93 11.61
CA TRP A 59 -6.37 11.47 12.46
C TRP A 59 -5.15 12.37 12.34
N LEU A 60 -4.83 12.82 11.13
CA LEU A 60 -3.76 13.78 10.89
C LEU A 60 -3.98 15.07 11.68
N ARG A 61 -5.20 15.63 11.67
CA ARG A 61 -5.50 16.89 12.36
C ARG A 61 -5.64 16.76 13.88
N LYS A 62 -6.17 15.63 14.37
CA LYS A 62 -6.49 15.48 15.81
C LYS A 62 -5.39 14.82 16.63
N TYR A 63 -4.62 13.91 16.03
CA TYR A 63 -3.75 13.01 16.79
C TYR A 63 -2.28 13.04 16.35
N ALA A 64 -1.97 13.53 15.15
CA ALA A 64 -0.58 13.65 14.72
C ALA A 64 0.13 14.83 15.42
N PRO A 65 1.47 14.79 15.56
CA PRO A 65 2.23 15.91 16.10
C PRO A 65 1.99 17.22 15.33
N PRO A 66 2.11 18.40 15.99
CA PRO A 66 2.04 19.69 15.31
C PRO A 66 3.02 19.78 14.13
N GLY A 67 2.53 20.26 12.99
CA GLY A 67 3.33 20.37 11.75
C GLY A 67 3.43 19.08 10.93
N ALA A 68 2.88 17.95 11.40
CA ALA A 68 2.93 16.68 10.66
C ALA A 68 2.24 16.75 9.27
N ALA A 69 1.27 17.64 9.10
CA ALA A 69 0.59 17.86 7.81
C ALA A 69 1.50 18.51 6.75
N ASP A 70 2.58 19.15 7.17
CA ASP A 70 3.57 19.82 6.31
C ASP A 70 4.76 18.90 5.99
N TYR A 71 4.81 17.71 6.58
CA TYR A 71 5.92 16.78 6.36
C TYR A 71 5.85 16.14 4.98
N ASP A 72 6.97 16.24 4.26
CA ASP A 72 7.24 15.36 3.13
C ASP A 72 7.78 13.99 3.59
N PHE A 73 8.08 13.14 2.62
CA PHE A 73 8.64 11.81 2.85
C PHE A 73 9.95 11.85 3.68
N TYR A 74 10.86 12.77 3.38
CA TYR A 74 12.17 12.86 4.03
C TYR A 74 12.12 13.52 5.41
N GLN A 75 11.11 14.34 5.68
CA GLN A 75 10.86 14.93 6.99
C GLN A 75 10.14 13.96 7.94
N SER A 76 9.22 13.14 7.41
CA SER A 76 8.49 12.14 8.20
C SER A 76 9.40 11.06 8.80
N LEU A 77 10.49 10.72 8.09
CA LEU A 77 11.42 9.65 8.44
C LEU A 77 12.20 9.91 9.75
N PRO A 78 12.93 11.03 9.94
CA PRO A 78 13.60 11.34 11.21
C PRO A 78 12.64 11.80 12.31
N ALA A 79 11.40 12.20 11.98
CA ALA A 79 10.45 12.64 12.99
C ALA A 79 10.06 11.50 13.96
N LEU A 80 9.96 10.26 13.48
CA LEU A 80 9.56 9.12 14.30
C LEU A 80 10.60 8.78 15.39
N SER A 81 11.90 8.89 15.08
CA SER A 81 12.96 8.58 16.04
C SER A 81 13.08 9.62 17.16
N GLN A 82 12.37 10.74 17.08
CA GLN A 82 12.26 11.72 18.17
C GLN A 82 11.50 11.18 19.38
N GLY A 83 10.70 10.11 19.21
CA GLY A 83 9.97 9.46 20.29
C GLY A 83 8.74 10.22 20.78
N ASN A 84 8.19 11.13 19.96
CA ASN A 84 6.99 11.90 20.26
C ASN A 84 5.70 11.31 19.66
N VAL A 85 5.77 10.12 19.05
CA VAL A 85 4.64 9.40 18.45
C VAL A 85 4.47 8.05 19.12
N ALA A 86 3.27 7.75 19.62
CA ALA A 86 2.97 6.46 20.25
C ALA A 86 2.69 5.36 19.22
N GLN A 87 2.11 5.70 18.07
CA GLN A 87 1.76 4.76 17.01
C GLN A 87 1.82 5.41 15.64
N GLN A 88 2.44 4.72 14.68
CA GLN A 88 2.43 5.08 13.27
C GLN A 88 1.61 4.06 12.49
N ILE A 89 0.57 4.51 11.80
CA ILE A 89 -0.46 3.64 11.18
C ILE A 89 0.05 2.93 9.91
N PHE A 90 1.06 3.51 9.27
CA PHE A 90 1.69 2.96 8.07
C PHE A 90 3.19 3.24 8.08
N TRP A 91 3.96 2.23 7.72
CA TRP A 91 5.41 2.21 7.87
C TRP A 91 6.10 1.76 6.57
N TYR A 92 7.09 2.53 6.10
CA TYR A 92 8.00 2.07 5.05
C TYR A 92 9.21 1.38 5.68
N THR A 93 9.53 0.16 5.27
CA THR A 93 10.70 -0.57 5.81
C THR A 93 12.02 0.17 5.63
N ALA A 94 12.08 1.08 4.65
CA ALA A 94 13.19 2.01 4.47
C ALA A 94 13.49 2.88 5.70
N PHE A 95 12.52 3.06 6.62
CA PHE A 95 12.68 3.86 7.84
C PHE A 95 13.24 3.03 9.00
N VAL A 96 13.20 1.70 8.93
CA VAL A 96 13.62 0.83 10.03
C VAL A 96 15.09 1.04 10.40
N PRO A 97 16.05 1.19 9.46
CA PRO A 97 17.44 1.43 9.83
C PRO A 97 17.64 2.62 10.77
N ASP A 98 16.93 3.73 10.57
CA ASP A 98 17.00 4.89 11.45
C ASP A 98 16.29 4.67 12.80
N MET A 99 15.22 3.88 12.81
CA MET A 99 14.45 3.56 14.01
C MET A 99 15.14 2.56 14.95
N VAL A 100 16.20 1.89 14.49
CA VAL A 100 17.02 0.96 15.30
C VAL A 100 18.42 1.49 15.62
N LYS A 101 18.74 2.73 15.23
CA LYS A 101 19.98 3.38 15.64
C LYS A 101 20.06 3.51 17.17
N PRO A 102 21.25 3.42 17.77
CA PRO A 102 21.41 3.56 19.20
C PRO A 102 21.03 4.98 19.68
N ARG A 103 20.68 5.10 20.96
CA ARG A 103 20.35 6.38 21.58
C ARG A 103 21.49 7.42 21.48
N SER A 104 22.74 6.97 21.44
CA SER A 104 23.92 7.81 21.22
C SER A 104 23.92 8.53 19.87
N GLU A 105 23.15 8.06 18.90
CA GLU A 105 22.97 8.68 17.58
C GLU A 105 21.69 9.54 17.50
N GLY A 106 21.08 9.88 18.65
CA GLY A 106 19.91 10.76 18.72
C GLY A 106 18.56 10.05 18.55
N ASN A 107 18.52 8.72 18.60
CA ASN A 107 17.27 7.96 18.55
C ASN A 107 16.65 7.81 19.94
N ASN A 108 15.52 8.47 20.18
CA ASN A 108 14.79 8.41 21.45
C ASN A 108 13.82 7.23 21.55
N THR A 109 13.73 6.40 20.52
CA THR A 109 12.87 5.20 20.51
C THR A 109 13.62 3.92 20.89
N VAL A 110 14.84 4.08 21.40
CA VAL A 110 15.74 3.01 21.84
C VAL A 110 16.27 3.35 23.24
N ASP A 111 16.27 2.37 24.14
CA ASP A 111 16.77 2.55 25.50
C ASP A 111 18.31 2.59 25.58
N GLU A 112 18.85 2.81 26.78
CA GLU A 112 20.30 2.89 27.05
C GLU A 112 21.03 1.56 26.78
N ASN A 113 20.30 0.44 26.81
CA ASN A 113 20.80 -0.91 26.54
C ASN A 113 20.64 -1.30 25.05
N GLY A 114 20.19 -0.38 24.20
CA GLY A 114 19.96 -0.62 22.78
C GLY A 114 18.72 -1.47 22.51
N ASN A 115 17.74 -1.56 23.42
CA ASN A 115 16.46 -2.22 23.18
C ASN A 115 15.45 -1.24 22.59
N LEU A 116 14.67 -1.71 21.62
CA LEU A 116 13.63 -0.91 21.00
C LEU A 116 12.45 -0.74 21.96
N LEU A 117 11.96 0.50 22.06
CA LEU A 117 10.78 0.89 22.84
C LEU A 117 9.46 0.75 22.05
N TRP A 118 9.52 0.15 20.86
CA TRP A 118 8.41 0.01 19.93
C TRP A 118 8.37 -1.40 19.33
N ARG A 119 7.24 -1.74 18.70
CA ARG A 119 7.01 -3.01 18.00
C ARG A 119 6.27 -2.79 16.69
N MET A 120 6.61 -3.57 15.67
CA MET A 120 5.84 -3.72 14.43
C MET A 120 4.63 -4.60 14.71
N ALA A 121 3.46 -4.13 14.31
CA ALA A 121 2.21 -4.87 14.34
C ALA A 121 1.51 -4.74 12.98
N PRO A 122 0.60 -5.66 12.63
CA PRO A 122 -0.32 -5.49 11.52
C PRO A 122 -1.00 -4.13 11.54
N SER A 123 -1.09 -3.52 10.36
CA SER A 123 -1.97 -2.40 10.09
C SER A 123 -3.39 -2.67 10.63
N PRO A 124 -4.05 -1.68 11.24
CA PRO A 124 -5.45 -1.81 11.59
C PRO A 124 -6.31 -1.90 10.33
N HIS A 125 -7.50 -2.47 10.45
CA HIS A 125 -8.49 -2.47 9.38
C HIS A 125 -9.79 -1.78 9.80
N GLY A 126 -10.47 -1.20 8.82
CA GLY A 126 -11.70 -0.44 8.98
C GLY A 126 -12.95 -1.31 8.93
N PRO A 127 -14.12 -0.70 9.09
CA PRO A 127 -15.40 -1.40 9.19
C PRO A 127 -15.87 -2.03 7.88
N TYR A 128 -15.31 -1.63 6.73
CA TYR A 128 -15.62 -2.26 5.46
C TYR A 128 -14.70 -3.44 5.15
N TRP A 129 -13.62 -3.65 5.90
CA TRP A 129 -12.66 -4.72 5.61
C TRP A 129 -13.20 -6.08 6.03
N GLU A 130 -12.92 -7.10 5.23
CA GLU A 130 -13.31 -8.49 5.46
C GLU A 130 -12.11 -9.42 5.27
N GLU A 131 -12.13 -10.58 5.93
CA GLU A 131 -11.09 -11.59 5.76
C GLU A 131 -10.90 -11.98 4.29
N GLY A 132 -9.64 -12.05 3.86
CA GLY A 132 -9.25 -12.26 2.46
C GLY A 132 -9.06 -10.98 1.65
N MET A 133 -9.29 -9.80 2.24
CA MET A 133 -8.95 -8.52 1.63
C MET A 133 -7.50 -8.11 1.93
N LYS A 134 -6.88 -7.42 0.96
CA LYS A 134 -5.61 -6.73 1.17
C LYS A 134 -5.73 -5.72 2.30
N ILE A 135 -4.79 -5.71 3.24
CA ILE A 135 -4.81 -4.79 4.39
C ILE A 135 -3.85 -3.62 4.19
N GLY A 136 -2.78 -3.82 3.43
CA GLY A 136 -1.80 -2.77 3.20
C GLY A 136 -1.09 -2.89 1.86
N TYR A 137 -0.14 -1.99 1.66
CA TYR A 137 0.63 -1.87 0.45
C TYR A 137 2.10 -2.14 0.75
N GLN A 138 2.78 -2.86 -0.14
CA GLN A 138 4.22 -3.05 -0.09
C GLN A 138 4.85 -2.65 -1.43
N ASP A 139 5.85 -1.77 -1.41
CA ASP A 139 6.69 -1.52 -2.59
C ASP A 139 7.56 -2.74 -2.89
N ALA A 140 7.27 -3.40 -4.00
CA ALA A 140 8.07 -4.50 -4.53
C ALA A 140 8.84 -4.01 -5.77
N GLY A 141 10.12 -3.69 -5.58
CA GLY A 141 10.99 -3.30 -6.69
C GLY A 141 11.23 -4.46 -7.67
N SER A 142 11.41 -4.13 -8.95
CA SER A 142 11.71 -5.09 -10.02
C SER A 142 12.88 -4.62 -10.86
N TRP A 143 13.64 -5.57 -11.41
CA TRP A 143 14.64 -5.29 -12.44
C TRP A 143 13.96 -5.25 -13.81
N THR A 144 13.94 -4.08 -14.44
CA THR A 144 13.33 -3.89 -15.75
C THR A 144 14.40 -3.82 -16.84
N ILE A 145 14.43 -4.80 -17.73
CA ILE A 145 15.30 -4.81 -18.92
C ILE A 145 14.41 -4.54 -20.14
N LEU A 146 14.61 -3.41 -20.80
CA LEU A 146 13.78 -3.00 -21.94
C LEU A 146 14.07 -3.92 -23.15
N LYS A 147 13.02 -4.26 -23.92
CA LYS A 147 13.15 -5.03 -25.17
C LYS A 147 14.11 -4.39 -26.18
N SER A 148 14.24 -3.07 -26.17
CA SER A 148 15.15 -2.29 -27.02
C SER A 148 16.62 -2.33 -26.55
N THR A 149 16.91 -2.90 -25.37
CA THR A 149 18.27 -2.99 -24.84
C THR A 149 19.09 -3.95 -25.70
N PRO A 150 20.25 -3.53 -26.25
CA PRO A 150 21.11 -4.43 -27.01
C PRO A 150 21.43 -5.71 -26.23
N MET A 151 21.39 -6.86 -26.90
CA MET A 151 21.42 -8.18 -26.26
C MET A 151 22.61 -8.36 -25.28
N ASP A 152 23.80 -7.90 -25.65
CA ASP A 152 24.97 -8.03 -24.77
C ASP A 152 24.85 -7.19 -23.50
N ARG A 153 24.24 -6.00 -23.59
CA ARG A 153 23.94 -5.16 -22.42
C ARG A 153 22.81 -5.75 -21.57
N ALA A 154 21.79 -6.34 -22.21
CA ALA A 154 20.72 -7.02 -21.51
C ALA A 154 21.24 -8.21 -20.69
N LYS A 155 22.13 -9.03 -21.26
CA LYS A 155 22.81 -10.12 -20.57
C LYS A 155 23.65 -9.61 -19.39
N ALA A 156 24.43 -8.55 -19.60
CA ALA A 156 25.23 -7.95 -18.52
C ALA A 156 24.34 -7.41 -17.37
N ALA A 157 23.25 -6.71 -17.70
CA ALA A 157 22.28 -6.22 -16.73
C ALA A 157 21.62 -7.39 -15.97
N TRP A 158 21.28 -8.48 -16.66
CA TRP A 158 20.73 -9.68 -16.04
C TRP A 158 21.71 -10.34 -15.06
N LEU A 159 22.97 -10.50 -15.46
CA LEU A 159 24.01 -11.03 -14.56
C LEU A 159 24.21 -10.14 -13.33
N TYR A 160 24.17 -8.82 -13.50
CA TYR A 160 24.26 -7.88 -12.39
C TYR A 160 23.04 -7.98 -11.45
N ALA A 161 21.83 -8.09 -11.99
CA ALA A 161 20.63 -8.32 -11.21
C ALA A 161 20.72 -9.62 -10.39
N GLN A 162 21.21 -10.70 -10.99
CA GLN A 162 21.46 -11.97 -10.29
C GLN A 162 22.50 -11.83 -9.18
N PHE A 163 23.59 -11.09 -9.40
CA PHE A 163 24.58 -10.80 -8.38
C PHE A 163 23.98 -10.01 -7.20
N VAL A 164 23.28 -8.92 -7.47
CA VAL A 164 22.69 -8.05 -6.43
C VAL A 164 21.62 -8.77 -5.61
N THR A 165 20.91 -9.71 -6.22
CA THR A 165 19.88 -10.54 -5.57
C THR A 165 20.40 -11.88 -5.08
N SER A 166 21.70 -12.17 -5.20
CA SER A 166 22.31 -13.39 -4.68
C SER A 166 22.23 -13.43 -3.16
N LYS A 167 22.13 -14.62 -2.58
CA LYS A 167 21.95 -14.82 -1.13
C LYS A 167 22.99 -14.07 -0.29
N THR A 168 24.27 -14.17 -0.64
CA THR A 168 25.36 -13.53 0.11
C THR A 168 25.26 -12.00 0.07
N VAL A 169 24.95 -11.43 -1.11
CA VAL A 169 24.82 -9.97 -1.27
C VAL A 169 23.56 -9.47 -0.58
N ASP A 170 22.43 -10.16 -0.75
CA ASP A 170 21.16 -9.79 -0.12
C ASP A 170 21.27 -9.83 1.41
N VAL A 171 21.84 -10.89 2.01
CA VAL A 171 22.06 -10.94 3.47
C VAL A 171 22.84 -9.73 3.97
N ARG A 172 23.97 -9.41 3.33
CA ARG A 172 24.79 -8.26 3.74
C ARG A 172 24.02 -6.95 3.59
N LYS A 173 23.30 -6.76 2.48
CA LYS A 173 22.50 -5.55 2.24
C LYS A 173 21.34 -5.44 3.23
N SER A 174 20.62 -6.51 3.49
CA SER A 174 19.49 -6.54 4.43
C SER A 174 19.95 -6.24 5.86
N HIS A 175 21.18 -6.58 6.25
CA HIS A 175 21.70 -6.16 7.56
C HIS A 175 21.88 -4.64 7.67
N VAL A 176 22.02 -3.92 6.55
CA VAL A 176 22.12 -2.46 6.53
C VAL A 176 20.74 -1.84 6.31
N GLY A 177 20.08 -2.19 5.20
CA GLY A 177 18.84 -1.54 4.77
C GLY A 177 17.55 -2.11 5.36
N LEU A 178 17.61 -3.28 6.02
CA LEU A 178 16.44 -3.96 6.62
C LEU A 178 15.28 -4.17 5.64
N THR A 179 15.62 -4.33 4.36
CA THR A 179 14.74 -4.74 3.28
C THR A 179 15.21 -6.09 2.75
N PHE A 180 14.28 -7.02 2.57
CA PHE A 180 14.58 -8.39 2.16
C PHE A 180 14.15 -8.63 0.72
N ILE A 181 15.05 -9.12 -0.12
CA ILE A 181 14.70 -9.56 -1.48
C ILE A 181 14.34 -11.05 -1.47
N ARG A 182 14.98 -11.85 -0.61
CA ARG A 182 14.81 -13.32 -0.59
C ARG A 182 14.22 -13.80 0.73
N ASP A 183 13.30 -14.76 0.66
CA ASP A 183 12.82 -15.51 1.84
C ASP A 183 13.99 -16.21 2.57
N SER A 184 14.93 -16.79 1.80
CA SER A 184 16.14 -17.37 2.38
C SER A 184 16.96 -16.37 3.20
N THR A 185 16.89 -15.07 2.90
CA THR A 185 17.63 -14.02 3.61
C THR A 185 17.03 -13.72 4.97
N VAL A 186 15.72 -13.49 5.05
CA VAL A 186 15.07 -13.26 6.35
C VAL A 186 15.15 -14.50 7.24
N ARG A 187 15.26 -15.70 6.66
CA ARG A 187 15.47 -16.98 7.38
C ARG A 187 16.93 -17.28 7.76
N ASP A 188 17.88 -16.39 7.45
CA ASP A 188 19.27 -16.59 7.85
C ASP A 188 19.42 -16.62 9.39
N LYS A 189 20.39 -17.40 9.87
CA LYS A 189 20.68 -17.50 11.31
C LYS A 189 21.05 -16.12 11.89
N SER A 190 21.76 -15.29 11.13
CA SER A 190 22.13 -13.94 11.57
C SER A 190 20.92 -13.04 11.85
N PHE A 191 19.81 -13.24 11.16
CA PHE A 191 18.55 -12.53 11.43
C PHE A 191 17.78 -13.12 12.59
N THR A 192 17.87 -14.43 12.84
CA THR A 192 17.35 -15.02 14.08
C THR A 192 18.06 -14.42 15.30
N GLU A 193 19.38 -14.30 15.26
CA GLU A 193 20.19 -13.71 16.34
C GLU A 193 19.88 -12.21 16.52
N ARG A 194 19.62 -11.48 15.44
CA ARG A 194 19.31 -10.03 15.48
C ARG A 194 17.84 -9.69 15.75
N ALA A 195 16.91 -10.65 15.60
CA ALA A 195 15.47 -10.40 15.69
C ALA A 195 15.02 -9.61 16.95
N PRO A 196 15.55 -9.86 18.16
CA PRO A 196 15.18 -9.08 19.35
C PRO A 196 15.48 -7.59 19.26
N LYS A 197 16.35 -7.17 18.32
CA LYS A 197 16.73 -5.79 18.06
C LYS A 197 16.01 -5.17 16.86
N LEU A 198 15.02 -5.85 16.28
CA LEU A 198 14.30 -5.44 15.06
C LEU A 198 12.78 -5.36 15.24
N GLY A 199 12.30 -5.46 16.48
CA GLY A 199 10.95 -5.03 16.85
C GLY A 199 9.83 -5.78 16.12
N GLY A 200 10.00 -7.07 15.80
CA GLY A 200 8.98 -7.86 15.10
C GLY A 200 9.13 -7.91 13.57
N LEU A 201 10.09 -7.20 12.98
CA LEU A 201 10.33 -7.20 11.53
C LEU A 201 10.59 -8.61 10.99
N VAL A 202 11.44 -9.38 11.67
CA VAL A 202 11.88 -10.70 11.22
C VAL A 202 10.71 -11.69 11.33
N GLU A 203 9.96 -11.61 12.43
CA GLU A 203 8.78 -12.41 12.71
C GLU A 203 7.69 -12.13 11.67
N PHE A 204 7.40 -10.85 11.39
CA PHE A 204 6.44 -10.45 10.37
C PHE A 204 6.80 -10.97 8.98
N TYR A 205 8.06 -10.80 8.53
CA TYR A 205 8.46 -11.26 7.20
C TYR A 205 8.63 -12.78 7.10
N ARG A 206 8.72 -13.51 8.21
CA ARG A 206 8.65 -14.98 8.24
C ARG A 206 7.20 -15.49 8.30
N SER A 207 6.29 -14.68 8.83
CA SER A 207 4.86 -14.96 8.94
C SER A 207 4.20 -15.19 7.58
N PRO A 208 3.15 -16.04 7.51
CA PRO A 208 2.26 -16.09 6.36
C PRO A 208 1.49 -14.77 6.14
N ASP A 209 1.27 -13.96 7.18
CA ASP A 209 0.44 -12.75 7.10
C ASP A 209 1.00 -11.68 6.16
N ARG A 210 2.32 -11.71 5.88
CA ARG A 210 2.97 -10.76 4.97
C ARG A 210 2.30 -10.66 3.61
N VAL A 211 1.61 -11.72 3.17
CA VAL A 211 0.90 -11.76 1.89
C VAL A 211 -0.32 -10.84 1.84
N MET A 212 -0.79 -10.32 2.98
CA MET A 212 -1.84 -9.31 3.02
C MET A 212 -1.34 -7.88 2.69
N TRP A 213 -0.01 -7.67 2.67
CA TRP A 213 0.65 -6.44 2.19
C TRP A 213 1.28 -6.70 0.82
N THR A 214 0.47 -6.60 -0.22
CA THR A 214 0.90 -6.87 -1.59
C THR A 214 1.23 -5.59 -2.36
N PRO A 215 2.03 -5.68 -3.42
CA PRO A 215 2.25 -4.55 -4.34
C PRO A 215 0.96 -4.19 -5.09
N THR A 216 0.95 -3.01 -5.72
CA THR A 216 -0.13 -2.62 -6.63
C THR A 216 -0.20 -3.62 -7.78
N GLY A 217 -1.42 -3.97 -8.17
CA GLY A 217 -1.67 -4.89 -9.26
C GLY A 217 -1.31 -4.38 -10.65
N ILE A 218 -1.62 -5.23 -11.63
CA ILE A 218 -1.51 -4.94 -13.07
C ILE A 218 -2.73 -4.16 -13.59
N ASN A 219 -3.48 -3.53 -12.69
CA ASN A 219 -4.77 -2.90 -12.93
C ASN A 219 -4.72 -1.60 -13.73
N VAL A 220 -3.55 -1.05 -14.01
CA VAL A 220 -3.43 0.16 -14.82
C VAL A 220 -2.20 0.04 -15.72
N PRO A 221 -2.38 -0.11 -17.05
CA PRO A 221 -1.25 -0.30 -17.96
C PRO A 221 -0.35 0.94 -18.08
N ASP A 222 -0.84 2.13 -17.68
CA ASP A 222 -0.08 3.38 -17.60
C ASP A 222 -0.28 4.06 -16.24
N TYR A 223 0.11 3.34 -15.19
CA TYR A 223 -0.02 3.76 -13.79
C TYR A 223 0.43 5.20 -13.50
N PRO A 224 1.59 5.70 -14.02
CA PRO A 224 2.05 7.05 -13.74
C PRO A 224 1.05 8.15 -14.10
N LYS A 225 0.21 7.94 -15.13
CA LYS A 225 -0.83 8.91 -15.51
C LYS A 225 -1.94 9.03 -14.47
N LEU A 226 -2.28 7.95 -13.76
CA LEU A 226 -3.32 7.99 -12.72
C LEU A 226 -2.74 8.40 -11.35
N ALA A 227 -1.51 8.00 -11.05
CA ALA A 227 -0.88 8.28 -9.76
C ALA A 227 -0.77 9.79 -9.45
N GLN A 228 -0.59 10.64 -10.48
CA GLN A 228 -0.53 12.10 -10.28
C GLN A 228 -1.86 12.70 -9.82
N LEU A 229 -2.99 12.13 -10.27
CA LEU A 229 -4.34 12.59 -9.90
C LEU A 229 -4.60 12.40 -8.40
N TRP A 230 -4.09 11.30 -7.83
CA TRP A 230 -4.18 11.03 -6.39
C TRP A 230 -3.53 12.15 -5.58
N TRP A 231 -2.30 12.52 -5.89
CA TRP A 231 -1.58 13.56 -5.14
C TRP A 231 -2.28 14.91 -5.19
N GLN A 232 -2.82 15.28 -6.36
CA GLN A 232 -3.55 16.54 -6.53
C GLN A 232 -4.84 16.57 -5.70
N ASN A 233 -5.64 15.50 -5.77
CA ASN A 233 -6.92 15.46 -5.07
C ASN A 233 -6.77 15.30 -3.56
N ILE A 234 -5.85 14.46 -3.08
CA ILE A 234 -5.57 14.32 -1.64
C ILE A 234 -4.93 15.60 -1.08
N GLY A 235 -4.10 16.30 -1.87
CA GLY A 235 -3.58 17.61 -1.50
C GLY A 235 -4.67 18.65 -1.22
N ASN A 236 -5.77 18.63 -1.97
CA ASN A 236 -6.92 19.52 -1.75
C ASN A 236 -7.67 19.22 -0.44
N VAL A 237 -7.69 17.95 0.00
CA VAL A 237 -8.22 17.58 1.31
C VAL A 237 -7.29 18.09 2.41
N ASN A 238 -5.98 17.87 2.27
CA ASN A 238 -4.99 18.32 3.26
C ASN A 238 -5.03 19.84 3.47
N SER A 239 -5.15 20.61 2.38
CA SER A 239 -5.24 22.08 2.44
C SER A 239 -6.61 22.59 2.90
N GLY A 240 -7.62 21.73 2.98
CA GLY A 240 -9.00 22.12 3.29
C GLY A 240 -9.74 22.79 2.11
N ALA A 241 -9.17 22.74 0.90
CA ALA A 241 -9.78 23.29 -0.31
C ALA A 241 -10.96 22.44 -0.83
N ALA A 242 -11.04 21.16 -0.46
CA ALA A 242 -12.13 20.26 -0.82
C ALA A 242 -12.46 19.31 0.33
N THR A 243 -13.73 18.92 0.45
CA THR A 243 -14.12 17.82 1.33
C THR A 243 -13.61 16.47 0.81
N PRO A 244 -13.50 15.44 1.66
CA PRO A 244 -13.16 14.09 1.21
C PRO A 244 -14.10 13.56 0.12
N GLN A 245 -15.39 13.89 0.15
CA GLN A 245 -16.34 13.45 -0.88
C GLN A 245 -16.02 14.11 -2.23
N GLU A 246 -15.92 15.44 -2.26
CA GLU A 246 -15.64 16.20 -3.49
C GLU A 246 -14.29 15.81 -4.11
N ALA A 247 -13.26 15.61 -3.29
CA ALA A 247 -11.95 15.20 -3.76
C ALA A 247 -11.96 13.81 -4.39
N MET A 248 -12.69 12.85 -3.80
CA MET A 248 -12.77 11.50 -4.33
C MET A 248 -13.67 11.41 -5.56
N ASP A 249 -14.77 12.16 -5.61
CA ASP A 249 -15.62 12.28 -6.80
C ASP A 249 -14.82 12.84 -7.99
N ARG A 250 -14.07 13.92 -7.76
CA ARG A 250 -13.19 14.51 -8.76
C ARG A 250 -12.10 13.53 -9.21
N LEU A 251 -11.43 12.87 -8.28
CA LEU A 251 -10.42 11.87 -8.58
C LEU A 251 -10.97 10.75 -9.47
N ALA A 252 -12.14 10.19 -9.11
CA ALA A 252 -12.75 9.11 -9.87
C ALA A 252 -13.12 9.53 -11.29
N ALA A 253 -13.66 10.74 -11.47
CA ALA A 253 -13.97 11.30 -12.77
C ALA A 253 -12.71 11.52 -13.62
N GLU A 254 -11.67 12.16 -13.06
CA GLU A 254 -10.40 12.39 -13.76
C GLU A 254 -9.71 11.07 -14.15
N MET A 255 -9.77 10.05 -13.29
CA MET A 255 -9.26 8.72 -13.58
C MET A 255 -10.01 8.06 -14.75
N ASP A 256 -11.35 8.11 -14.76
CA ASP A 256 -12.16 7.59 -15.87
C ASP A 256 -11.87 8.34 -17.18
N GLU A 257 -11.68 9.67 -17.15
CA GLU A 257 -11.32 10.44 -18.34
C GLU A 257 -9.95 10.04 -18.91
N VAL A 258 -8.94 9.84 -18.05
CA VAL A 258 -7.63 9.35 -18.47
C VAL A 258 -7.75 7.95 -19.06
N MET A 259 -8.49 7.05 -18.38
CA MET A 259 -8.71 5.69 -18.87
C MET A 259 -9.46 5.66 -20.20
N ALA A 260 -10.42 6.56 -20.42
CA ALA A 260 -11.11 6.69 -21.71
C ALA A 260 -10.16 7.11 -22.84
N ARG A 261 -9.18 7.98 -22.57
CA ARG A 261 -8.13 8.33 -23.54
C ARG A 261 -7.22 7.14 -23.83
N MET A 262 -6.85 6.38 -22.80
CA MET A 262 -6.04 5.17 -22.93
C MET A 262 -6.76 4.09 -23.74
N GLU A 263 -8.06 3.90 -23.51
CA GLU A 263 -8.91 2.99 -24.28
C GLU A 263 -8.93 3.36 -25.76
N ARG A 264 -9.12 4.64 -26.11
CA ARG A 264 -9.08 5.10 -27.51
C ARG A 264 -7.74 4.84 -28.16
N ALA A 265 -6.64 5.11 -27.47
CA ALA A 265 -5.29 4.84 -27.98
C ALA A 265 -5.05 3.35 -28.22
N ASP A 266 -5.47 2.49 -27.28
CA ASP A 266 -5.35 1.03 -27.43
C ASP A 266 -6.18 0.49 -28.59
N LYS A 267 -7.44 0.94 -28.73
CA LYS A 267 -8.32 0.53 -29.82
C LYS A 267 -7.79 0.98 -31.19
N ALA A 268 -7.18 2.16 -31.27
CA ALA A 268 -6.68 2.70 -32.53
C ALA A 268 -5.32 2.10 -32.96
N ALA A 269 -4.43 1.83 -32.01
CA ALA A 269 -3.02 1.52 -32.31
C ALA A 269 -2.43 0.34 -31.54
N GLY A 270 -3.21 -0.35 -30.70
CA GLY A 270 -2.71 -1.44 -29.86
C GLY A 270 -1.64 -0.97 -28.87
N THR A 271 -1.69 0.29 -28.43
CA THR A 271 -0.66 0.92 -27.57
C THR A 271 -0.34 0.11 -26.31
N TYR A 272 -1.34 -0.57 -25.75
CA TYR A 272 -1.21 -1.39 -24.55
C TYR A 272 -1.35 -2.89 -24.85
N GLY A 273 -1.14 -3.30 -26.11
CA GLY A 273 -1.18 -4.69 -26.53
C GLY A 273 -2.54 -5.36 -26.32
N GLY A 274 -3.63 -4.58 -26.32
CA GLY A 274 -4.98 -5.08 -26.06
C GLY A 274 -5.39 -5.09 -24.59
N CYS A 275 -4.51 -4.72 -23.66
CA CYS A 275 -4.79 -4.59 -22.22
C CYS A 275 -5.09 -3.14 -21.78
N GLY A 276 -5.40 -2.22 -22.73
CA GLY A 276 -5.88 -0.88 -22.38
C GLY A 276 -7.27 -0.91 -21.73
N PRO A 277 -7.72 0.16 -21.05
CA PRO A 277 -9.06 0.19 -20.46
C PRO A 277 -10.20 -0.12 -21.43
N ARG A 278 -11.30 -0.65 -20.89
CA ARG A 278 -12.58 -0.93 -21.57
C ARG A 278 -13.69 -0.48 -20.61
N LEU A 279 -13.97 0.82 -20.59
CA LEU A 279 -14.84 1.41 -19.59
C LEU A 279 -16.28 0.88 -19.72
N ASN A 280 -16.86 0.51 -18.58
CA ASN A 280 -18.29 0.22 -18.47
C ASN A 280 -19.11 1.46 -18.82
N GLU A 281 -20.29 1.27 -19.40
CA GLU A 281 -21.28 2.34 -19.53
C GLU A 281 -21.65 2.87 -18.14
N GLU A 282 -21.94 4.17 -18.07
CA GLU A 282 -22.40 4.78 -16.83
C GLU A 282 -23.79 4.26 -16.47
N ARG A 283 -23.96 3.98 -15.19
CA ARG A 283 -25.22 3.60 -14.56
C ARG A 283 -25.40 4.40 -13.28
N ASP A 284 -26.62 4.42 -12.77
CA ASP A 284 -26.91 4.97 -11.46
C ASP A 284 -26.02 4.31 -10.39
N ALA A 285 -25.52 5.11 -9.45
CA ALA A 285 -24.65 4.59 -8.39
C ALA A 285 -25.31 3.45 -7.60
N GLU A 286 -26.62 3.54 -7.37
CA GLU A 286 -27.39 2.53 -6.65
C GLU A 286 -27.37 1.15 -7.34
N TYR A 287 -27.29 1.13 -8.68
CA TYR A 287 -27.17 -0.14 -9.41
C TYR A 287 -25.91 -0.89 -8.99
N TRP A 288 -24.79 -0.19 -8.82
CA TRP A 288 -23.51 -0.78 -8.45
C TRP A 288 -23.39 -1.03 -6.95
N LEU A 289 -23.88 -0.11 -6.11
CA LEU A 289 -23.85 -0.24 -4.65
C LEU A 289 -24.72 -1.38 -4.11
N SER A 290 -25.73 -1.81 -4.90
CA SER A 290 -26.59 -2.95 -4.58
C SER A 290 -26.03 -4.30 -5.05
N GLN A 291 -24.94 -4.31 -5.82
CA GLN A 291 -24.26 -5.55 -6.21
C GLN A 291 -23.44 -6.11 -5.03
N PRO A 292 -23.19 -7.44 -5.00
CA PRO A 292 -22.25 -8.00 -4.04
C PRO A 292 -20.82 -7.50 -4.30
N GLY A 293 -20.04 -7.34 -3.22
CA GLY A 293 -18.65 -6.89 -3.31
C GLY A 293 -18.52 -5.37 -3.37
N ALA A 294 -17.47 -4.87 -4.02
CA ALA A 294 -17.24 -3.46 -4.23
C ALA A 294 -17.83 -2.95 -5.58
N PRO A 295 -18.30 -1.69 -5.64
CA PRO A 295 -18.29 -0.68 -4.57
C PRO A 295 -19.28 -0.99 -3.45
N LYS A 296 -18.84 -0.82 -2.20
CA LYS A 296 -19.65 -1.15 -1.03
C LYS A 296 -20.58 0.00 -0.65
N ALA A 297 -21.85 -0.32 -0.41
CA ALA A 297 -22.82 0.61 0.14
C ALA A 297 -22.36 1.17 1.50
N LYS A 298 -22.82 2.39 1.81
CA LYS A 298 -22.47 3.05 3.07
C LYS A 298 -22.99 2.25 4.26
N LEU A 299 -22.11 1.97 5.22
CA LEU A 299 -22.50 1.25 6.44
C LEU A 299 -23.34 2.13 7.36
N ALA A 300 -24.30 1.52 8.06
CA ALA A 300 -25.06 2.19 9.11
C ALA A 300 -24.15 2.65 10.28
N ASN A 301 -23.07 1.89 10.55
CA ASN A 301 -22.09 2.22 11.56
C ASN A 301 -20.65 2.16 11.02
N GLU A 302 -20.08 3.32 10.70
CA GLU A 302 -18.67 3.46 10.32
C GLU A 302 -17.73 3.69 11.53
N LYS A 303 -18.24 3.61 12.76
CA LYS A 303 -17.46 3.78 13.99
C LYS A 303 -17.79 2.66 14.99
N PRO A 304 -17.58 1.38 14.62
CA PRO A 304 -17.68 0.29 15.58
C PRO A 304 -16.64 0.48 16.70
N GLN A 305 -16.88 -0.14 17.84
CA GLN A 305 -15.90 -0.20 18.93
C GLN A 305 -14.64 -0.91 18.42
N GLY A 306 -13.48 -0.30 18.66
CA GLY A 306 -12.19 -0.89 18.29
C GLY A 306 -11.94 -2.20 19.03
N ILE A 307 -11.34 -3.16 18.32
CA ILE A 307 -10.93 -4.45 18.86
C ILE A 307 -9.40 -4.46 18.91
N THR A 308 -8.84 -4.83 20.06
CA THR A 308 -7.40 -4.99 20.24
C THR A 308 -7.05 -6.47 20.28
N VAL A 309 -5.79 -6.77 19.97
CA VAL A 309 -5.22 -8.12 20.04
C VAL A 309 -3.95 -8.07 20.88
N ASN A 310 -3.72 -9.11 21.69
CA ASN A 310 -2.48 -9.21 22.44
C ASN A 310 -1.31 -9.44 21.47
N TYR A 311 -0.20 -8.73 21.70
CA TYR A 311 0.95 -8.80 20.80
C TYR A 311 1.63 -10.17 20.80
N ASP A 312 1.76 -10.81 21.97
CA ASP A 312 2.43 -12.10 22.09
C ASP A 312 1.61 -13.21 21.40
N GLU A 313 0.29 -13.17 21.53
CA GLU A 313 -0.63 -14.06 20.77
C GLU A 313 -0.49 -13.84 19.25
N LEU A 314 -0.28 -12.60 18.84
CA LEU A 314 -0.08 -12.26 17.43
C LEU A 314 1.24 -12.81 16.89
N VAL A 315 2.34 -12.68 17.65
CA VAL A 315 3.64 -13.25 17.27
C VAL A 315 3.61 -14.78 17.29
N GLN A 316 2.90 -15.41 18.22
CA GLN A 316 2.74 -16.88 18.24
C GLN A 316 2.08 -17.39 16.95
N ARG A 317 1.00 -16.73 16.50
CA ARG A 317 0.35 -17.07 15.21
C ARG A 317 1.30 -16.96 14.01
N TRP A 318 2.34 -16.11 14.10
CA TRP A 318 3.34 -15.97 13.04
C TRP A 318 4.41 -17.06 13.05
N GLN A 319 4.63 -17.70 14.20
CA GLN A 319 5.56 -18.81 14.36
C GLN A 319 4.91 -20.16 14.06
N GLU A 320 3.60 -20.26 14.28
CA GLU A 320 2.79 -21.44 13.99
C GLU A 320 2.35 -21.46 12.52
N LYS A 321 3.22 -21.96 11.62
CA LYS A 321 2.91 -22.70 10.38
C LYS A 321 4.17 -22.95 9.54
#